data_AF-A0A2S7U2V8-F1
#
_entry.id   AF-A0A2S7U2V8-F1
#
_cell.length_a   1.000
_cell.length_b   1.000
_cell.length_c   1.000
_cell.angle_alpha   90.00
_cell.angle_beta   90.00
_cell.angle_gamma   90.00
#
_symmetry.space_group_name_H-M   'P 1'
#
loop_
_entity.id
_entity.type
_entity.pdbx_description
1 polymer ?
#
loop_
_entity_poly.entity_id
_entity_poly.type
_entity_poly.pdbx_seq_one_letter_code
_entity_poly.pdbx_strand_id
1 'polypeptide(L)'
;MEPAAPVVVAETVLKVNSPITEEVTETEPVVEEVREEIAVDTATPTMMSESHVILVMQKSIKACELRGFNYDDVQALVQAGEEEFEGVHYQTGLATVNMTTIFGLKEQKVKALCSNGKVAKWLWAVSGVEVQ
;
A
#
# COMPACT_ATOMS: atom_id res chain seq x y z
N MET A 1 -5.05 -77.15 5.35
CA MET A 1 -6.25 -76.61 6.02
C MET A 1 -6.51 -75.26 5.40
N GLU A 2 -7.41 -75.19 4.43
CA GLU A 2 -7.92 -73.90 3.93
C GLU A 2 -8.81 -73.28 5.02
N PRO A 3 -8.95 -71.94 5.03
CA PRO A 3 -10.17 -71.42 4.43
C PRO A 3 -10.02 -70.13 3.59
N ALA A 4 -10.75 -70.13 2.47
CA ALA A 4 -11.68 -69.08 2.03
C ALA A 4 -11.32 -67.58 2.13
N ALA A 5 -11.33 -66.92 0.97
CA ALA A 5 -11.83 -65.55 0.79
C ALA A 5 -13.38 -65.57 0.67
N PRO A 6 -14.09 -64.42 0.57
CA PRO A 6 -13.67 -63.02 0.67
C PRO A 6 -14.47 -62.20 1.70
N VAL A 7 -14.15 -60.91 1.88
CA VAL A 7 -15.16 -59.91 2.23
C VAL A 7 -14.81 -58.54 1.64
N VAL A 8 -15.83 -57.77 1.24
CA VAL A 8 -15.72 -56.41 0.70
C VAL A 8 -16.66 -55.50 1.48
N VAL A 9 -16.10 -54.52 2.19
CA VAL A 9 -16.81 -53.41 2.85
C VAL A 9 -15.85 -52.21 2.77
N ALA A 10 -15.99 -51.28 1.81
CA ALA A 10 -17.00 -50.23 1.71
C ALA A 10 -16.84 -49.14 2.79
N GLU A 11 -16.47 -47.94 2.36
CA GLU A 11 -16.22 -46.78 3.24
C GLU A 11 -17.52 -46.20 3.81
N THR A 12 -17.56 -45.95 5.12
CA THR A 12 -18.57 -45.05 5.74
C THR A 12 -17.95 -44.20 6.85
N VAL A 13 -18.25 -42.90 6.83
CA VAL A 13 -17.85 -41.88 7.81
C VAL A 13 -18.72 -41.97 9.08
N LEU A 14 -18.19 -41.66 10.29
CA LEU A 14 -18.93 -40.95 11.37
C LEU A 14 -18.10 -40.57 12.62
N LYS A 15 -17.67 -39.30 12.66
CA LYS A 15 -17.69 -38.29 13.76
C LYS A 15 -18.02 -38.70 15.22
N VAL A 16 -17.22 -38.21 16.18
CA VAL A 16 -17.59 -38.05 17.62
C VAL A 16 -16.84 -36.87 18.29
N ASN A 17 -17.41 -36.26 19.34
CA ASN A 17 -16.93 -35.08 20.10
C ASN A 17 -17.36 -35.22 21.60
N SER A 18 -16.94 -34.43 22.61
CA SER A 18 -16.10 -33.20 22.68
C SER A 18 -14.98 -33.38 23.75
N PRO A 19 -14.66 -32.58 24.82
CA PRO A 19 -15.23 -31.36 25.44
C PRO A 19 -14.26 -30.13 25.46
N ILE A 20 -14.35 -29.24 26.47
CA ILE A 20 -13.71 -27.90 26.59
C ILE A 20 -13.32 -27.63 28.07
N THR A 21 -12.20 -26.93 28.35
CA THR A 21 -12.08 -25.84 29.37
C THR A 21 -10.67 -25.20 29.39
N GLU A 22 -10.65 -23.91 29.75
CA GLU A 22 -9.57 -22.90 29.88
C GLU A 22 -8.18 -23.39 30.39
N GLU A 23 -7.03 -22.74 30.11
CA GLU A 23 -6.69 -21.50 29.34
C GLU A 23 -5.36 -21.75 28.54
N VAL A 24 -4.38 -20.88 28.20
CA VAL A 24 -3.94 -19.49 28.55
C VAL A 24 -3.36 -18.80 27.29
N THR A 25 -3.38 -17.46 27.22
CA THR A 25 -2.62 -16.54 26.30
C THR A 25 -1.74 -17.13 25.19
N GLU A 26 -2.17 -16.90 23.93
CA GLU A 26 -1.41 -16.04 23.00
C GLU A 26 -2.42 -15.27 22.12
N THR A 27 -2.30 -13.94 22.05
CA THR A 27 -3.41 -13.05 21.66
C THR A 27 -3.27 -12.52 20.23
N GLU A 28 -3.38 -13.39 19.22
CA GLU A 28 -3.48 -12.97 17.82
C GLU A 28 -4.64 -13.65 17.07
N PRO A 29 -5.82 -13.02 17.15
CA PRO A 29 -6.67 -12.84 15.98
C PRO A 29 -6.86 -11.35 15.69
N VAL A 30 -5.76 -10.59 15.63
CA VAL A 30 -5.83 -9.21 15.11
C VAL A 30 -6.08 -9.27 13.61
N VAL A 31 -7.36 -9.17 13.23
CA VAL A 31 -7.75 -8.85 11.85
C VAL A 31 -7.40 -7.39 11.62
N GLU A 32 -6.12 -7.11 11.38
CA GLU A 32 -5.66 -5.76 10.98
C GLU A 32 -5.87 -5.52 9.47
N GLU A 33 -7.00 -5.98 8.95
CA GLU A 33 -7.73 -5.28 7.87
C GLU A 33 -8.46 -4.04 8.44
N VAL A 34 -7.93 -3.46 9.52
CA VAL A 34 -8.32 -2.14 10.04
C VAL A 34 -7.71 -1.09 9.11
N ARG A 35 -8.26 -1.01 7.89
CA ARG A 35 -8.25 0.22 7.07
C ARG A 35 -9.21 1.23 7.69
N GLU A 36 -9.00 1.53 8.96
CA GLU A 36 -9.73 2.53 9.75
C GLU A 36 -8.79 3.66 10.18
N GLU A 37 -7.88 4.07 9.28
CA GLU A 37 -7.68 5.50 9.14
C GLU A 37 -8.97 6.07 8.55
N ILE A 38 -9.92 6.36 9.45
CA ILE A 38 -10.97 7.35 9.23
C ILE A 38 -10.29 8.70 9.01
N ALA A 39 -9.80 8.90 7.78
CA ALA A 39 -9.32 10.17 7.28
C ALA A 39 -10.49 11.17 7.41
N VAL A 40 -10.45 11.93 8.51
CA VAL A 40 -11.55 12.80 8.93
C VAL A 40 -11.85 13.80 7.82
N ASP A 41 -13.12 13.86 7.43
CA ASP A 41 -13.60 14.85 6.45
C ASP A 41 -13.64 16.23 7.11
N THR A 42 -12.46 16.82 7.27
CA THR A 42 -12.24 18.23 7.62
C THR A 42 -12.04 19.03 6.35
N ALA A 43 -12.96 18.89 5.39
CA ALA A 43 -12.92 19.67 4.17
C ALA A 43 -13.07 21.17 4.44
N THR A 44 -11.97 21.93 4.37
CA THR A 44 -11.87 23.25 3.70
C THR A 44 -10.48 23.90 3.86
N PRO A 45 -10.01 24.74 2.91
CA PRO A 45 -10.47 24.93 1.53
C PRO A 45 -9.38 24.59 0.48
N THR A 46 -9.79 24.25 -0.75
CA THR A 46 -8.89 23.90 -1.88
C THR A 46 -8.20 22.53 -1.79
N MET A 47 -8.63 21.67 -0.88
CA MET A 47 -8.25 20.26 -0.87
C MET A 47 -8.70 19.59 -2.18
N MET A 48 -7.81 18.88 -2.86
CA MET A 48 -8.12 18.07 -4.05
C MET A 48 -8.49 16.66 -3.57
N SER A 49 -9.47 16.02 -4.23
CA SER A 49 -9.79 14.61 -3.96
C SER A 49 -8.59 13.71 -4.24
N GLU A 50 -8.44 12.60 -3.50
CA GLU A 50 -7.37 11.61 -3.68
C GLU A 50 -7.11 11.27 -5.15
N SER A 51 -8.15 10.89 -5.89
CA SER A 51 -8.04 10.55 -7.31
C SER A 51 -7.46 11.69 -8.17
N HIS A 52 -7.66 12.94 -7.77
CA HIS A 52 -7.06 14.11 -8.43
C HIS A 52 -5.58 14.26 -8.07
N VAL A 53 -5.17 14.03 -6.81
CA VAL A 53 -3.76 13.97 -6.39
C VAL A 53 -3.03 12.90 -7.22
N ILE A 54 -3.60 11.68 -7.31
CA ILE A 54 -3.03 10.61 -8.13
C ILE A 54 -2.96 11.01 -9.62
N LEU A 55 -4.00 11.65 -10.16
CA LEU A 55 -4.01 12.10 -11.56
C LEU A 55 -2.95 13.19 -11.86
N VAL A 56 -2.67 14.12 -10.95
CA VAL A 56 -1.61 15.13 -11.17
C VAL A 56 -0.21 14.52 -11.04
N MET A 57 -0.01 13.58 -10.11
CA MET A 57 1.23 12.80 -10.02
C MET A 57 1.49 11.99 -11.29
N GLN A 58 0.49 11.25 -11.77
CA GLN A 58 0.60 10.50 -13.03
C GLN A 58 0.93 11.41 -14.22
N LYS A 59 0.28 12.58 -14.32
CA LYS A 59 0.56 13.56 -15.38
C LYS A 59 1.99 14.09 -15.30
N SER A 60 2.48 14.43 -14.10
CA SER A 60 3.82 14.96 -13.88
C SER A 60 4.92 13.96 -14.25
N ILE A 61 4.77 12.68 -13.84
CA ILE A 61 5.68 11.61 -14.23
C ILE A 61 5.59 11.34 -15.76
N LYS A 62 4.38 11.30 -16.34
CA LYS A 62 4.19 11.14 -17.80
C LYS A 62 4.70 12.32 -18.63
N ALA A 63 4.81 13.52 -18.04
CA ALA A 63 5.43 14.68 -18.64
C ALA A 63 6.97 14.67 -18.53
N CYS A 64 7.55 13.67 -17.84
CA CYS A 64 8.99 13.58 -17.54
C CYS A 64 9.51 14.81 -16.77
N GLU A 65 8.68 15.39 -15.88
CA GLU A 65 9.12 16.44 -14.95
C GLU A 65 10.12 15.89 -13.92
N LEU A 66 10.17 14.56 -13.73
CA LEU A 66 11.15 13.88 -12.87
C LEU A 66 12.23 13.16 -13.67
N ARG A 67 13.45 13.68 -13.53
CA ARG A 67 14.63 13.13 -14.17
C ARG A 67 14.99 11.76 -13.58
N GLY A 68 15.03 10.74 -14.43
CA GLY A 68 15.36 9.36 -14.02
C GLY A 68 14.18 8.56 -13.48
N PHE A 69 12.95 9.06 -13.59
CA PHE A 69 11.72 8.33 -13.28
C PHE A 69 10.91 8.14 -14.56
N ASN A 70 10.71 6.92 -15.02
CA ASN A 70 9.74 6.63 -16.07
C ASN A 70 8.39 6.28 -15.42
N TYR A 71 7.29 6.47 -16.15
CA TYR A 71 5.98 6.01 -15.68
C TYR A 71 5.92 4.46 -15.52
N ASP A 72 6.74 3.73 -16.27
CA ASP A 72 6.88 2.28 -16.21
C ASP A 72 7.55 1.80 -14.90
N ASP A 73 8.41 2.63 -14.30
CA ASP A 73 9.08 2.34 -13.03
C ASP A 73 8.14 2.46 -11.81
N VAL A 74 6.93 3.03 -11.99
CA VAL A 74 6.01 3.37 -10.89
C VAL A 74 5.16 2.17 -10.47
N GLN A 75 5.44 1.63 -9.28
CA GLN A 75 4.68 0.50 -8.72
C GLN A 75 3.40 0.95 -8.01
N ALA A 76 3.43 2.09 -7.32
CA ALA A 76 2.27 2.59 -6.58
C ALA A 76 2.24 4.13 -6.50
N LEU A 77 1.04 4.68 -6.41
CA LEU A 77 0.74 6.09 -6.19
C LEU A 77 -0.40 6.16 -5.17
N VAL A 78 -0.18 6.85 -4.04
CA VAL A 78 -1.17 7.05 -2.97
C VAL A 78 -1.19 8.52 -2.55
N GLN A 79 -2.30 9.04 -2.02
CA GLN A 79 -2.27 10.28 -1.25
C GLN A 79 -1.54 10.01 0.08
N ALA A 80 -0.83 11.02 0.60
CA ALA A 80 -0.06 10.95 1.84
C ALA A 80 -0.46 12.05 2.86
N GLY A 81 -1.60 12.72 2.62
CA GLY A 81 -2.15 13.78 3.46
C GLY A 81 -1.86 15.18 2.94
N GLU A 82 -1.49 16.08 3.85
CA GLU A 82 -1.11 17.47 3.60
C GLU A 82 0.14 17.83 4.41
N GLU A 83 0.96 18.73 3.91
CA GLU A 83 2.23 19.12 4.53
C GLU A 83 2.53 20.61 4.26
N GLU A 84 3.08 21.30 5.24
CA GLU A 84 3.65 22.63 5.04
C GLU A 84 5.12 22.49 4.58
N PHE A 85 5.45 23.11 3.45
CA PHE A 85 6.81 23.17 2.93
C PHE A 85 7.14 24.61 2.54
N GLU A 86 8.28 25.13 3.02
CA GLU A 86 8.71 26.53 2.80
C GLU A 86 7.64 27.58 3.21
N GLY A 87 6.78 27.27 4.20
CA GLY A 87 5.69 28.16 4.65
C GLY A 87 4.44 28.13 3.76
N VAL A 88 4.31 27.15 2.86
CA VAL A 88 3.15 26.95 1.98
C VAL A 88 2.58 25.55 2.20
N HIS A 89 1.26 25.45 2.35
CA HIS A 89 0.57 24.15 2.43
C HIS A 89 0.43 23.50 1.04
N TYR A 90 0.81 22.23 0.97
CA TYR A 90 0.64 21.35 -0.19
C TYR A 90 -0.11 20.10 0.23
N GLN A 91 -0.91 19.53 -0.67
CA GLN A 91 -1.29 18.13 -0.52
C GLN A 91 -0.13 17.25 -0.92
N THR A 92 0.06 16.15 -0.20
CA THR A 92 1.15 15.23 -0.48
C THR A 92 0.60 13.96 -1.12
N GLY A 93 1.36 13.43 -2.05
CA GLY A 93 1.15 12.08 -2.58
C GLY A 93 2.47 11.34 -2.66
N LEU A 94 2.48 10.05 -2.37
CA LEU A 94 3.68 9.23 -2.32
C LEU A 94 3.70 8.27 -3.51
N ALA A 95 4.74 8.39 -4.34
CA ALA A 95 5.04 7.46 -5.41
C ALA A 95 6.10 6.46 -4.97
N THR A 96 5.80 5.18 -5.12
CA THR A 96 6.74 4.08 -4.97
C THR A 96 7.24 3.70 -6.36
N VAL A 97 8.55 3.82 -6.60
CA VAL A 97 9.17 3.53 -7.90
C VAL A 97 10.34 2.56 -7.76
N ASN A 98 10.62 1.79 -8.80
CA ASN A 98 11.80 0.95 -8.89
C ASN A 98 12.92 1.69 -9.62
N MET A 99 14.10 1.80 -9.01
CA MET A 99 15.26 2.44 -9.64
C MET A 99 16.40 1.44 -9.85
N THR A 100 16.88 1.34 -11.09
CA THR A 100 18.07 0.53 -11.41
C THR A 100 19.32 1.29 -10.97
N THR A 101 19.88 0.92 -9.83
CA THR A 101 21.14 1.46 -9.29
C THR A 101 22.31 0.54 -9.65
N ILE A 102 23.54 0.98 -9.38
CA ILE A 102 24.75 0.12 -9.48
C ILE A 102 24.71 -1.09 -8.52
N PHE A 103 23.80 -1.10 -7.53
CA PHE A 103 23.55 -2.22 -6.62
C PHE A 103 22.31 -3.05 -7.03
N GLY A 104 21.82 -2.89 -8.26
CA GLY A 104 20.61 -3.52 -8.77
C GLY A 104 19.36 -2.65 -8.60
N LEU A 105 18.21 -3.25 -8.89
CA LEU A 105 16.89 -2.61 -8.76
C LEU A 105 16.56 -2.39 -7.28
N LYS A 106 16.20 -1.16 -6.91
CA LYS A 106 15.80 -0.80 -5.55
C LYS A 106 14.50 0.00 -5.57
N GLU A 107 13.54 -0.40 -4.74
CA GLU A 107 12.38 0.44 -4.45
C GLU A 107 12.85 1.75 -3.80
N GLN A 108 12.38 2.87 -4.32
CA GLN A 108 12.54 4.22 -3.77
C GLN A 108 11.17 4.89 -3.66
N LYS A 109 11.04 5.80 -2.69
CA LYS A 109 9.80 6.52 -2.40
C LYS A 109 10.03 8.02 -2.55
N VAL A 110 9.16 8.68 -3.31
CA VAL A 110 9.17 10.14 -3.48
C VAL A 110 7.80 10.72 -3.15
N LYS A 111 7.81 11.93 -2.60
CA LYS A 111 6.65 12.69 -2.16
C LYS A 111 6.42 13.86 -3.14
N ALA A 112 5.33 13.82 -3.88
CA ALA A 112 4.85 14.94 -4.68
C ALA A 112 4.19 15.98 -3.77
N LEU A 113 4.66 17.23 -3.82
CA LEU A 113 3.99 18.39 -3.25
C LEU A 113 3.02 18.94 -4.29
N CYS A 114 1.73 18.63 -4.14
CA CYS A 114 0.67 18.99 -5.06
C CYS A 114 -0.02 20.30 -4.63
N SER A 115 -0.19 21.23 -5.56
CA SER A 115 -0.94 22.47 -5.34
C SER A 115 -1.52 23.01 -6.65
N ASN A 116 -2.73 23.57 -6.58
CA ASN A 116 -3.42 24.22 -7.69
C ASN A 116 -3.49 23.36 -8.98
N GLY A 117 -3.80 22.07 -8.85
CA GLY A 117 -4.02 21.16 -10.00
C GLY A 117 -2.75 20.68 -10.72
N LYS A 118 -1.59 20.80 -10.10
CA LYS A 118 -0.31 20.25 -10.57
C LYS A 118 0.56 19.79 -9.41
N VAL A 119 1.62 19.05 -9.72
CA VAL A 119 2.75 18.94 -8.78
C VAL A 119 3.56 20.23 -8.87
N ALA A 120 3.98 20.76 -7.72
CA ALA A 120 4.80 21.96 -7.61
C ALA A 120 6.29 21.60 -7.41
N LYS A 121 6.55 20.58 -6.60
CA LYS A 121 7.86 20.00 -6.30
C LYS A 121 7.73 18.51 -6.02
N TRP A 122 8.81 17.76 -6.17
CA TRP A 122 8.90 16.39 -5.67
C TRP A 122 10.10 16.27 -4.73
N LEU A 123 9.95 15.52 -3.64
CA LEU A 123 10.97 15.30 -2.63
C LEU A 123 11.27 13.81 -2.47
N TRP A 124 12.51 13.44 -2.16
CA TRP A 124 12.83 12.08 -1.69
C TRP A 124 12.18 11.83 -0.33
N ALA A 125 11.32 10.81 -0.21
CA ALA A 125 10.56 10.58 1.03
C ALA A 125 11.45 10.23 2.23
N VAL A 126 12.66 9.70 1.99
CA VAL A 126 13.66 9.38 3.02
C VAL A 126 14.46 10.62 3.46
N SER A 127 14.73 11.56 2.55
CA SER A 127 15.71 12.64 2.76
C SER A 127 15.10 14.04 2.85
N GLY A 128 13.85 14.23 2.41
CA GLY A 128 13.20 15.54 2.28
C GLY A 128 13.77 16.46 1.17
N VAL A 129 14.83 16.02 0.47
CA VAL A 129 15.52 16.79 -0.57
C VAL A 129 14.75 16.74 -1.89
N GLU A 130 14.76 17.83 -2.64
CA GLU A 130 14.13 17.97 -3.96
C GLU A 130 14.72 16.99 -5.00
N VAL A 131 13.88 16.49 -5.91
CA VAL A 131 14.25 15.58 -7.00
C VAL A 131 14.52 16.39 -8.28
N GLN A 132 15.66 16.15 -8.97
CA GLN A 132 16.21 17.01 -10.03
C GLN A 132 16.99 16.23 -11.11
#